data_AF-A0A191V563-F1
#
_entry.id   AF-A0A191V563-F1
#
_cell.length_a   1.000
_cell.length_b   1.000
_cell.length_c   1.000
_cell.angle_alpha   90.00
_cell.angle_beta   90.00
_cell.angle_gamma   90.00
#
_symmetry.space_group_name_H-M   'P 1'
#
loop_
_entity.id
_entity.type
_entity.pdbx_description
1 polymer ?
#
loop_
_entity_poly.entity_id
_entity_poly.type
_entity_poly.pdbx_seq_one_letter_code
_entity_poly.pdbx_strand_id
1 'polypeptide(L)'
;MDELGARAAAFVARHPRQARLRRVGTSRAGTPLLLLSVGHGARNALVVGGPHANEPVGGATVLRLAERAAADPRLTEGADATWNLLLCADPDGLRRNEGWLSGPYTLGRYARNFFRPGFLEQPEWLPDGPDRVTLPETRTLLDLQEELRPFLHCSLHGVDVGGGFVELTHDLPGIAQRIAQTAARLGIPRELGAYDTLYWPDLGPAVYRIPTPRRGDLTAAITEAAVDSTWCHPRRYGTVTAVVEAPMWGVAAVADGRPPADRDGVLRAVSGALRHDTRRLHRVLARVRPHFAGVPGAAHLLAPVDDYLLVCPRLADAWDPDTEDGSGRSLPPMSTAHLVALRLAGRRLALRTAGLLHQLVTRAGADPAGVLPELDRLVDEGCADYRDGCSAHWIPIARQVEYQTRVVLAAFELAGRRPTAGSRSGDPGWNPGAAVPLHRD
;
A
#
# COMPACT_ATOMS: atom_id res chain seq x y z
N MET A 1 -1.68 12.08 -14.15
CA MET A 1 -1.14 13.18 -13.32
C MET A 1 -1.67 14.54 -13.70
N ASP A 2 -1.66 14.89 -14.99
CA ASP A 2 -2.05 16.23 -15.45
C ASP A 2 -3.51 16.59 -15.09
N GLU A 3 -4.42 15.61 -15.18
CA GLU A 3 -5.82 15.78 -14.74
C GLU A 3 -5.92 16.11 -13.23
N LEU A 4 -5.17 15.41 -12.37
CA LEU A 4 -5.18 15.66 -10.93
C LEU A 4 -4.71 17.08 -10.61
N GLY A 5 -3.62 17.52 -11.25
CA GLY A 5 -3.08 18.87 -11.11
C GLY A 5 -4.07 19.94 -11.59
N ALA A 6 -4.67 19.74 -12.77
CA ALA A 6 -5.67 20.66 -13.32
C ALA A 6 -6.91 20.78 -12.43
N ARG A 7 -7.42 19.67 -11.90
CA ARG A 7 -8.58 19.65 -10.98
C ARG A 7 -8.27 20.33 -9.65
N ALA A 8 -7.07 20.14 -9.10
CA ALA A 8 -6.64 20.83 -7.88
C ALA A 8 -6.50 22.35 -8.11
N ALA A 9 -5.92 22.77 -9.23
CA ALA A 9 -5.81 24.18 -9.59
C ALA A 9 -7.20 24.82 -9.78
N ALA A 10 -8.11 24.14 -10.49
CA ALA A 10 -9.49 24.59 -10.65
C ALA A 10 -10.26 24.64 -9.32
N PHE A 11 -9.96 23.75 -8.37
CA PHE A 11 -10.50 23.81 -7.02
C PHE A 11 -10.02 25.06 -6.28
N VAL A 12 -8.72 25.37 -6.32
CA VAL A 12 -8.16 26.59 -5.70
C VAL A 12 -8.76 27.86 -6.32
N ALA A 13 -8.92 27.91 -7.64
CA ALA A 13 -9.53 29.04 -8.33
C ALA A 13 -10.98 29.31 -7.87
N ARG A 14 -11.73 28.26 -7.51
CA ARG A 14 -13.09 28.39 -6.95
C ARG A 14 -13.12 28.72 -5.46
N HIS A 15 -12.07 28.40 -4.73
CA HIS A 15 -11.97 28.58 -3.27
C HIS A 15 -10.71 29.38 -2.85
N PRO A 16 -10.43 30.57 -3.43
CA PRO A 16 -9.14 31.25 -3.27
C PRO A 16 -8.87 31.74 -1.84
N ARG A 17 -9.92 31.90 -1.03
CA ARG A 17 -9.83 32.28 0.39
C ARG A 17 -9.72 31.09 1.35
N GLN A 18 -9.84 29.86 0.86
CA GLN A 18 -9.90 28.64 1.67
C GLN A 18 -8.86 27.59 1.29
N ALA A 19 -8.34 27.65 0.05
CA ALA A 19 -7.48 26.64 -0.51
C ALA A 19 -6.23 27.24 -1.17
N ARG A 20 -5.12 26.50 -1.10
CA ARG A 20 -3.86 26.82 -1.78
C ARG A 20 -3.25 25.56 -2.38
N LEU A 21 -2.57 25.71 -3.51
CA LEU A 21 -1.82 24.64 -4.16
C LEU A 21 -0.36 25.05 -4.24
N ARG A 22 0.55 24.23 -3.70
CA ARG A 22 1.99 24.46 -3.82
C ARG A 22 2.72 23.23 -4.33
N ARG A 23 3.82 23.45 -5.06
CA ARG A 23 4.82 22.41 -5.33
C ARG A 23 5.65 22.21 -4.06
N VAL A 24 5.78 20.96 -3.63
CA VAL A 24 6.47 20.56 -2.40
C VAL A 24 7.72 19.75 -2.67
N GLY A 25 7.84 19.21 -3.88
CA GLY A 25 9.00 18.46 -4.30
C GLY A 25 8.96 18.18 -5.79
N THR A 26 9.86 17.32 -6.23
CA THR A 26 9.98 16.86 -7.61
C THR A 26 10.36 15.40 -7.60
N SER A 27 9.70 14.59 -8.41
CA SER A 27 10.06 13.19 -8.58
C SER A 27 11.38 13.04 -9.32
N ARG A 28 11.91 11.81 -9.34
CA ARG A 28 13.16 11.46 -10.04
C ARG A 28 13.12 11.81 -11.53
N ALA A 29 11.97 11.65 -12.19
CA ALA A 29 11.78 12.00 -13.59
C ALA A 29 11.35 13.46 -13.82
N GLY A 30 11.37 14.31 -12.79
CA GLY A 30 11.09 15.74 -12.93
C GLY A 30 9.62 16.14 -12.76
N THR A 31 8.73 15.21 -12.40
CA THR A 31 7.30 15.52 -12.20
C THR A 31 7.09 16.28 -10.88
N PRO A 32 6.35 17.40 -10.87
CA PRO A 32 6.07 18.13 -9.64
C PRO A 32 5.22 17.31 -8.65
N LEU A 33 5.64 17.27 -7.39
CA LEU A 33 4.79 16.81 -6.28
C LEU A 33 3.99 18.02 -5.77
N LEU A 34 2.67 17.92 -5.81
CA LEU A 34 1.74 19.02 -5.52
C LEU A 34 0.95 18.75 -4.23
N LEU A 35 0.96 19.72 -3.32
CA LEU A 35 0.17 19.69 -2.08
C LEU A 35 -0.98 20.69 -2.18
N LEU A 36 -2.20 20.18 -2.11
CA LEU A 36 -3.42 20.96 -1.99
C LEU A 36 -3.76 21.12 -0.50
N SER A 37 -3.73 22.35 0.02
CA SER A 37 -4.13 22.62 1.40
C SER A 37 -5.51 23.30 1.45
N VAL A 38 -6.35 22.92 2.41
CA VAL A 38 -7.69 23.47 2.64
C VAL A 38 -7.88 23.80 4.13
N GLY A 39 -8.29 25.03 4.43
CA GLY A 39 -8.42 25.55 5.80
C GLY A 39 -7.19 26.34 6.28
N HIS A 40 -7.33 26.92 7.49
CA HIS A 40 -6.35 27.81 8.12
C HIS A 40 -6.10 27.50 9.60
N GLY A 41 -6.61 26.36 10.09
CA GLY A 41 -6.44 25.98 11.48
C GLY A 41 -5.01 25.55 11.81
N ALA A 42 -4.63 25.64 13.07
CA ALA A 42 -3.27 25.35 13.53
C ALA A 42 -2.92 23.86 13.53
N ARG A 43 -3.92 22.96 13.52
CA ARG A 43 -3.72 21.50 13.56
C ARG A 43 -3.67 20.93 12.14
N ASN A 44 -2.54 20.32 11.78
CA ASN A 44 -2.38 19.75 10.44
C ASN A 44 -2.87 18.30 10.36
N ALA A 45 -3.71 18.00 9.37
CA ALA A 45 -3.95 16.65 8.88
C ALA A 45 -3.23 16.49 7.53
N LEU A 46 -2.37 15.48 7.40
CA LEU A 46 -1.67 15.16 6.15
C LEU A 46 -2.30 13.91 5.53
N VAL A 47 -2.71 14.00 4.26
CA VAL A 47 -3.22 12.85 3.49
C VAL A 47 -2.39 12.67 2.23
N VAL A 48 -1.86 11.47 2.02
CA VAL A 48 -0.97 11.12 0.91
C VAL A 48 -1.72 10.24 -0.08
N GLY A 49 -1.95 10.77 -1.29
CA GLY A 49 -2.47 10.01 -2.41
C GLY A 49 -1.36 9.34 -3.22
N GLY A 50 -1.67 8.20 -3.84
CA GLY A 50 -0.77 7.49 -4.76
C GLY A 50 0.63 7.18 -4.20
N PRO A 51 0.74 6.56 -3.00
CA PRO A 51 2.02 6.05 -2.48
C PRO A 51 2.60 4.93 -3.34
N HIS A 52 1.74 4.16 -4.02
CA HIS A 52 2.15 3.18 -5.02
C HIS A 52 1.57 3.51 -6.40
N ALA A 53 2.41 3.33 -7.42
CA ALA A 53 2.09 3.57 -8.84
C ALA A 53 0.77 2.95 -9.34
N ASN A 54 0.45 1.74 -8.87
CA ASN A 54 -0.70 0.96 -9.34
C ASN A 54 -2.00 1.25 -8.56
N GLU A 55 -1.98 2.20 -7.61
CA GLU A 55 -3.08 2.47 -6.68
C GLU A 55 -3.66 3.89 -6.91
N PRO A 56 -4.26 4.17 -8.08
CA PRO A 56 -4.59 5.54 -8.50
C PRO A 56 -5.75 6.18 -7.71
N VAL A 57 -6.53 5.37 -6.98
CA VAL A 57 -7.74 5.84 -6.28
C VAL A 57 -7.44 6.94 -5.26
N GLY A 58 -6.28 6.89 -4.60
CA GLY A 58 -5.87 7.89 -3.62
C GLY A 58 -5.87 9.32 -4.16
N GLY A 59 -5.47 9.50 -5.43
CA GLY A 59 -5.50 10.80 -6.11
C GLY A 59 -6.91 11.37 -6.30
N ALA A 60 -7.90 10.52 -6.57
CA ALA A 60 -9.29 10.94 -6.65
C ALA A 60 -9.87 11.22 -5.24
N THR A 61 -9.47 10.42 -4.24
CA THR A 61 -9.89 10.58 -2.84
C THR A 61 -9.41 11.88 -2.23
N VAL A 62 -8.17 12.32 -2.47
CA VAL A 62 -7.69 13.61 -1.95
C VAL A 62 -8.50 14.79 -2.50
N LEU A 63 -8.87 14.78 -3.79
CA LEU A 63 -9.76 15.80 -4.35
C LEU A 63 -11.15 15.76 -3.71
N ARG A 64 -11.67 14.56 -3.43
CA ARG A 64 -12.94 14.39 -2.72
C ARG A 64 -12.85 14.92 -1.28
N LEU A 65 -11.77 14.68 -0.57
CA LEU A 65 -11.54 15.21 0.78
C LEU A 65 -11.45 16.75 0.78
N ALA A 66 -10.80 17.34 -0.22
CA ALA A 66 -10.75 18.80 -0.39
C ALA A 66 -12.16 19.41 -0.50
N GLU A 67 -13.03 18.80 -1.33
CA GLU A 67 -14.44 19.20 -1.45
C GLU A 67 -15.20 19.07 -0.12
N ARG A 68 -15.01 17.97 0.61
CA ARG A 68 -15.65 17.76 1.92
C ARG A 68 -15.20 18.79 2.94
N ALA A 69 -13.90 19.06 3.03
CA ALA A 69 -13.31 19.99 3.97
C ALA A 69 -13.74 21.45 3.69
N ALA A 70 -13.85 21.86 2.42
CA ALA A 70 -14.33 23.19 2.06
C ALA A 70 -15.85 23.35 2.25
N ALA A 71 -16.62 22.28 2.13
CA ALA A 71 -18.08 22.31 2.29
C ALA A 71 -18.55 22.26 3.76
N ASP A 72 -17.71 21.79 4.69
CA ASP A 72 -18.07 21.63 6.10
C ASP A 72 -17.07 22.33 7.03
N PRO A 73 -17.39 23.53 7.55
CA PRO A 73 -16.52 24.27 8.47
C PRO A 73 -16.15 23.49 9.74
N ARG A 74 -16.92 22.46 10.13
CA ARG A 74 -16.57 21.61 11.28
C ARG A 74 -15.32 20.77 11.04
N LEU A 75 -14.94 20.56 9.78
CA LEU A 75 -13.72 19.86 9.39
C LEU A 75 -12.50 20.79 9.30
N THR A 76 -12.71 22.11 9.30
CA THR A 76 -11.65 23.12 9.21
C THR A 76 -11.69 24.02 10.45
N GLU A 77 -12.36 25.18 10.39
CA GLU A 77 -12.44 26.17 11.47
C GLU A 77 -12.93 25.57 12.80
N GLY A 78 -14.00 24.76 12.77
CA GLY A 78 -14.58 24.14 13.95
C GLY A 78 -13.70 23.06 14.60
N ALA A 79 -12.70 22.54 13.88
CA ALA A 79 -11.71 21.60 14.39
C ALA A 79 -10.33 22.23 14.63
N ASP A 80 -10.19 23.54 14.36
CA ASP A 80 -8.91 24.24 14.24
C ASP A 80 -7.93 23.47 13.34
N ALA A 81 -8.41 22.98 12.19
CA ALA A 81 -7.66 22.10 11.32
C ALA A 81 -7.36 22.68 9.93
N THR A 82 -6.18 22.33 9.43
CA THR A 82 -5.79 22.48 8.01
C THR A 82 -5.56 21.10 7.41
N TRP A 83 -6.27 20.79 6.33
CA TRP A 83 -6.07 19.58 5.53
C TRP A 83 -4.96 19.84 4.53
N ASN A 84 -3.95 18.97 4.48
CA ASN A 84 -2.82 19.03 3.56
C ASN A 84 -2.82 17.74 2.74
N LEU A 85 -3.09 17.84 1.45
CA LEU A 85 -3.46 16.73 0.60
C LEU A 85 -2.42 16.59 -0.53
N LEU A 86 -1.49 15.65 -0.38
CA LEU A 86 -0.49 15.36 -1.42
C LEU A 86 -1.16 14.57 -2.54
N LEU A 87 -1.15 15.10 -3.75
CA LEU A 87 -1.96 14.54 -4.85
C LEU A 87 -1.50 13.15 -5.29
N CYS A 88 -0.19 12.94 -5.36
CA CYS A 88 0.44 11.69 -5.75
C CYS A 88 1.89 11.68 -5.25
N ALA A 89 2.28 10.65 -4.49
CA ALA A 89 3.66 10.49 -4.02
C ALA A 89 4.57 9.80 -5.05
N ASP A 90 4.05 8.89 -5.87
CA ASP A 90 4.78 8.26 -6.99
C ASP A 90 4.21 8.66 -8.37
N PRO A 91 4.37 9.92 -8.80
CA PRO A 91 3.81 10.37 -10.07
C PRO A 91 4.48 9.72 -11.28
N ASP A 92 5.75 9.31 -11.17
CA ASP A 92 6.51 8.70 -12.26
C ASP A 92 6.04 7.27 -12.52
N GLY A 93 5.86 6.49 -11.45
CA GLY A 93 5.24 5.17 -11.54
C GLY A 93 3.80 5.24 -12.00
N LEU A 94 3.01 6.22 -11.54
CA LEU A 94 1.62 6.38 -11.99
C LEU A 94 1.53 6.65 -13.50
N ARG A 95 2.44 7.46 -14.08
CA ARG A 95 2.46 7.68 -15.54
C ARG A 95 2.67 6.38 -16.32
N ARG A 96 3.42 5.43 -15.78
CA ARG A 96 3.62 4.11 -16.41
C ARG A 96 2.37 3.24 -16.39
N ASN A 97 1.34 3.60 -15.62
CA ASN A 97 0.05 2.92 -15.56
C ASN A 97 -1.04 3.54 -16.46
N GLU A 98 -0.76 4.65 -17.16
CA GLU A 98 -1.75 5.38 -17.99
C GLU A 98 -2.51 4.49 -19.00
N GLY A 99 -1.88 3.39 -19.44
CA GLY A 99 -2.48 2.41 -20.36
C GLY A 99 -3.78 1.75 -19.86
N TRP A 100 -4.09 1.77 -18.55
CA TRP A 100 -5.33 1.20 -18.01
C TRP A 100 -6.22 2.17 -17.22
N LEU A 101 -5.71 3.34 -16.79
CA LEU A 101 -6.41 4.27 -15.90
C LEU A 101 -7.75 4.80 -16.46
N SER A 102 -7.88 4.86 -17.79
CA SER A 102 -9.07 5.40 -18.48
C SER A 102 -10.25 4.43 -18.61
N GLY A 103 -10.09 3.15 -18.25
CA GLY A 103 -11.13 2.13 -18.43
C GLY A 103 -11.36 1.75 -19.91
N PRO A 104 -11.86 0.54 -20.23
CA PRO A 104 -12.57 -0.38 -19.33
C PRO A 104 -11.69 -1.03 -18.26
N TYR A 105 -12.21 -1.08 -17.03
CA TYR A 105 -11.56 -1.64 -15.85
C TYR A 105 -11.73 -3.15 -15.78
N THR A 106 -10.93 -3.86 -16.57
CA THR A 106 -10.89 -5.32 -16.60
C THR A 106 -9.56 -5.83 -16.03
N LEU A 107 -9.57 -7.00 -15.39
CA LEU A 107 -8.35 -7.64 -14.87
C LEU A 107 -7.29 -7.80 -15.97
N GLY A 108 -7.69 -8.26 -17.15
CA GLY A 108 -6.76 -8.49 -18.26
C GLY A 108 -6.09 -7.21 -18.76
N ARG A 109 -6.83 -6.08 -18.86
CA ARG A 109 -6.23 -4.80 -19.23
C ARG A 109 -5.34 -4.25 -18.12
N TYR A 110 -5.77 -4.35 -16.87
CA TYR A 110 -4.97 -3.96 -15.70
C TYR A 110 -3.63 -4.71 -15.70
N ALA A 111 -3.66 -6.04 -15.75
CA ALA A 111 -2.47 -6.87 -15.69
C ALA A 111 -1.49 -6.58 -16.84
N ARG A 112 -1.96 -6.47 -18.08
CA ARG A 112 -1.10 -6.21 -19.25
C ARG A 112 -0.45 -4.82 -19.27
N ASN A 113 -1.01 -3.87 -18.52
CA ASN A 113 -0.53 -2.50 -18.41
C ASN A 113 0.01 -2.19 -17.00
N PHE A 114 0.15 -3.21 -16.15
CA PHE A 114 0.54 -3.06 -14.76
C PHE A 114 1.97 -2.53 -14.66
N PHE A 115 2.17 -1.54 -13.80
CA PHE A 115 3.48 -1.13 -13.35
C PHE A 115 3.47 -0.86 -11.86
N ARG A 116 4.46 -1.41 -11.15
CA ARG A 116 4.85 -1.00 -9.82
C ARG A 116 6.37 -1.03 -9.76
N PRO A 117 7.03 0.02 -9.22
CA PRO A 117 8.49 0.03 -9.13
C PRO A 117 8.99 -1.02 -8.13
N GLY A 118 10.27 -1.35 -8.23
CA GLY A 118 10.95 -2.23 -7.26
C GLY A 118 10.84 -1.67 -5.83
N PHE A 119 11.07 -2.51 -4.82
CA PHE A 119 10.84 -2.15 -3.42
C PHE A 119 11.65 -0.92 -2.98
N LEU A 120 12.90 -0.81 -3.42
CA LEU A 120 13.79 0.32 -3.12
C LEU A 120 13.39 1.63 -3.84
N GLU A 121 12.42 1.56 -4.75
CA GLU A 121 11.93 2.68 -5.54
C GLU A 121 10.49 3.09 -5.20
N GLN A 122 9.93 2.53 -4.11
CA GLN A 122 8.60 2.88 -3.59
C GLN A 122 8.73 4.00 -2.53
N PRO A 123 8.02 5.15 -2.68
CA PRO A 123 8.26 6.34 -1.84
C PRO A 123 8.11 6.16 -0.34
N GLU A 124 7.28 5.23 0.13
CA GLU A 124 6.98 5.10 1.56
C GLU A 124 7.86 4.10 2.31
N TRP A 125 8.74 3.38 1.61
CA TRP A 125 9.65 2.39 2.20
C TRP A 125 10.96 3.03 2.65
N LEU A 126 11.39 2.74 3.88
CA LEU A 126 12.63 3.25 4.49
C LEU A 126 13.54 2.10 4.98
N PRO A 127 13.97 1.16 4.12
CA PRO A 127 14.72 -0.02 4.56
C PRO A 127 16.02 0.34 5.30
N ASP A 128 16.69 1.43 4.88
CA ASP A 128 17.92 1.94 5.49
C ASP A 128 17.69 3.05 6.53
N GLY A 129 16.42 3.32 6.85
CA GLY A 129 15.99 4.40 7.75
C GLY A 129 15.94 5.79 7.10
N PRO A 130 15.38 6.79 7.81
CA PRO A 130 15.12 8.12 7.25
C PRO A 130 16.38 8.93 6.89
N ASP A 131 17.52 8.65 7.55
CA ASP A 131 18.77 9.39 7.32
C ASP A 131 19.50 8.99 6.03
N ARG A 132 19.11 7.86 5.43
CA ARG A 132 19.76 7.27 4.24
C ARG A 132 18.89 7.34 2.98
N VAL A 133 17.82 8.14 3.02
CA VAL A 133 16.89 8.29 1.90
C VAL A 133 17.59 8.86 0.67
N THR A 134 17.44 8.16 -0.45
CA THR A 134 17.95 8.57 -1.77
C THR A 134 16.86 9.06 -2.71
N LEU A 135 15.63 8.57 -2.56
CA LEU A 135 14.48 8.97 -3.38
C LEU A 135 14.03 10.40 -3.03
N PRO A 136 13.95 11.33 -4.01
CA PRO A 136 13.45 12.68 -3.77
C PRO A 136 11.96 12.70 -3.37
N GLU A 137 11.16 11.72 -3.82
CA GLU A 137 9.76 11.55 -3.43
C GLU A 137 9.65 11.23 -1.94
N THR A 138 10.43 10.25 -1.47
CA THR A 138 10.51 9.90 -0.04
C THR A 138 11.00 11.06 0.80
N ARG A 139 12.05 11.77 0.35
CA ARG A 139 12.54 12.96 1.06
C ARG A 139 11.46 14.04 1.19
N THR A 140 10.70 14.28 0.12
CA THR A 140 9.56 15.21 0.13
C THR A 140 8.51 14.80 1.17
N LEU A 141 8.21 13.50 1.32
CA LEU A 141 7.28 13.02 2.35
C LEU A 141 7.80 13.27 3.77
N LEU A 142 9.08 12.98 4.02
CA LEU A 142 9.70 13.21 5.34
C LEU A 142 9.76 14.71 5.68
N ASP A 143 10.12 15.55 4.72
CA ASP A 143 10.17 17.00 4.88
C ASP A 143 8.78 17.57 5.19
N LEU A 144 7.72 17.07 4.53
CA LEU A 144 6.34 17.45 4.84
C LEU A 144 5.92 17.02 6.25
N GLN A 145 6.33 15.83 6.69
CA GLN A 145 6.03 15.35 8.03
C GLN A 145 6.75 16.18 9.10
N GLU A 146 7.99 16.61 8.86
CA GLU A 146 8.72 17.54 9.75
C GLU A 146 8.14 18.95 9.73
N GLU A 147 7.78 19.47 8.55
CA GLU A 147 7.19 20.81 8.38
C GLU A 147 5.81 20.90 9.07
N LEU A 148 4.93 19.94 8.79
CA LEU A 148 3.53 20.01 9.19
C LEU A 148 3.28 19.46 10.60
N ARG A 149 4.14 18.54 11.07
CA ARG A 149 3.98 17.80 12.34
C ARG A 149 2.53 17.39 12.58
N PRO A 150 1.93 16.64 11.64
CA PRO A 150 0.48 16.48 11.60
C PRO A 150 -0.02 15.72 12.83
N PHE A 151 -1.21 16.05 13.35
CA PHE A 151 -1.81 15.22 14.40
C PHE A 151 -2.36 13.89 13.81
N LEU A 152 -2.71 13.92 12.52
CA LEU A 152 -3.14 12.77 11.73
C LEU A 152 -2.40 12.73 10.40
N HIS A 153 -1.78 11.60 10.10
CA HIS A 153 -1.26 11.23 8.79
C HIS A 153 -2.12 10.10 8.21
N CYS A 154 -2.61 10.22 6.98
CA CYS A 154 -3.28 9.13 6.28
C CYS A 154 -2.56 8.82 4.97
N SER A 155 -2.11 7.59 4.77
CA SER A 155 -1.64 7.13 3.46
C SER A 155 -2.75 6.33 2.77
N LEU A 156 -3.06 6.69 1.52
CA LEU A 156 -4.17 6.15 0.76
C LEU A 156 -3.71 5.06 -0.20
N HIS A 157 -3.89 3.82 0.21
CA HIS A 157 -3.46 2.64 -0.53
C HIS A 157 -4.62 1.91 -1.20
N GLY A 158 -4.27 1.00 -2.10
CA GLY A 158 -5.22 0.16 -2.80
C GLY A 158 -4.81 -1.31 -2.81
N VAL A 159 -5.82 -2.17 -2.65
CA VAL A 159 -5.68 -3.61 -2.82
C VAL A 159 -6.12 -3.96 -4.24
N ASP A 160 -5.31 -4.69 -5.00
CA ASP A 160 -5.72 -5.14 -6.33
C ASP A 160 -7.00 -5.99 -6.20
N VAL A 161 -6.87 -7.16 -5.58
CA VAL A 161 -7.97 -8.12 -5.41
C VAL A 161 -8.02 -8.53 -3.93
N GLY A 162 -9.17 -8.33 -3.28
CA GLY A 162 -9.33 -8.59 -1.85
C GLY A 162 -10.48 -7.81 -1.22
N GLY A 163 -10.24 -7.27 -0.02
CA GLY A 163 -11.16 -6.43 0.74
C GLY A 163 -10.51 -5.15 1.25
N GLY A 164 -11.30 -4.30 1.89
CA GLY A 164 -10.80 -3.11 2.57
C GLY A 164 -10.38 -3.41 4.00
N PHE A 165 -9.29 -2.80 4.44
CA PHE A 165 -8.79 -2.83 5.81
C PHE A 165 -8.04 -1.55 6.15
N VAL A 166 -7.61 -1.40 7.40
CA VAL A 166 -6.86 -0.23 7.87
C VAL A 166 -5.73 -0.66 8.78
N GLU A 167 -4.57 -0.04 8.63
CA GLU A 167 -3.46 -0.21 9.57
C GLU A 167 -3.23 1.09 10.34
N LEU A 168 -2.97 0.98 11.64
CA LEU A 168 -2.81 2.13 12.51
C LEU A 168 -1.52 2.08 13.32
N THR A 169 -0.85 3.23 13.45
CA THR A 169 0.27 3.34 14.39
C THR A 169 -0.18 3.33 15.85
N HIS A 170 -1.43 3.71 16.10
CA HIS A 170 -1.98 3.80 17.44
C HIS A 170 -3.44 3.37 17.44
N ASP A 171 -3.94 2.96 18.60
CA ASP A 171 -5.35 2.65 18.74
C ASP A 171 -6.23 3.90 18.50
N LEU A 172 -7.34 3.69 17.79
CA LEU A 172 -8.42 4.64 17.56
C LEU A 172 -9.74 3.96 17.92
N PRO A 173 -10.10 3.91 19.22
CA PRO A 173 -11.30 3.22 19.67
C PRO A 173 -12.54 3.65 18.87
N GLY A 174 -13.30 2.66 18.37
CA GLY A 174 -14.49 2.87 17.54
C GLY A 174 -14.24 2.92 16.02
N ILE A 175 -12.98 2.95 15.56
CA ILE A 175 -12.67 2.97 14.12
C ILE A 175 -13.18 1.71 13.40
N ALA A 176 -13.02 0.52 14.01
CA ALA A 176 -13.46 -0.75 13.45
C ALA A 176 -14.97 -0.77 13.16
N GLN A 177 -15.78 -0.19 14.06
CA GLN A 177 -17.23 -0.07 13.87
C GLN A 177 -17.57 0.87 12.70
N ARG A 178 -16.87 2.00 12.57
CA ARG A 178 -17.08 2.98 11.48
C ARG A 178 -16.68 2.40 10.13
N ILE A 179 -15.60 1.61 10.08
CA ILE A 179 -15.18 0.86 8.89
C ILE A 179 -16.25 -0.18 8.54
N ALA A 180 -16.74 -0.96 9.51
CA ALA A 180 -17.80 -1.95 9.29
C ALA A 180 -19.05 -1.34 8.66
N GLN A 181 -19.53 -0.22 9.21
CA GLN A 181 -20.70 0.49 8.69
C GLN A 181 -20.46 1.05 7.29
N THR A 182 -19.28 1.61 7.04
CA THR A 182 -18.89 2.18 5.74
C THR A 182 -18.81 1.08 4.68
N ALA A 183 -18.11 -0.01 4.98
CA ALA A 183 -17.94 -1.15 4.10
C ALA A 183 -19.29 -1.79 3.73
N ALA A 184 -20.14 -2.04 4.72
CA ALA A 184 -21.49 -2.59 4.51
C ALA A 184 -22.34 -1.68 3.61
N ARG A 185 -22.34 -0.36 3.86
CA ARG A 185 -23.12 0.60 3.07
C ARG A 185 -22.66 0.70 1.62
N LEU A 186 -21.37 0.47 1.35
CA LEU A 186 -20.79 0.57 0.01
C LEU A 186 -20.70 -0.79 -0.69
N GLY A 187 -21.05 -1.89 -0.02
CA GLY A 187 -20.90 -3.25 -0.55
C GLY A 187 -19.43 -3.62 -0.78
N ILE A 188 -18.53 -3.17 0.09
CA ILE A 188 -17.10 -3.46 0.02
C ILE A 188 -16.79 -4.58 1.03
N PRO A 189 -16.22 -5.71 0.60
CA PRO A 189 -15.76 -6.76 1.51
C PRO A 189 -14.70 -6.21 2.47
N ARG A 190 -14.73 -6.65 3.73
CA ARG A 190 -13.66 -6.35 4.69
C ARG A 190 -12.67 -7.50 4.72
N GLU A 191 -11.39 -7.21 4.68
CA GLU A 191 -10.34 -8.23 4.73
C GLU A 191 -9.98 -8.52 6.19
N LEU A 192 -10.42 -9.67 6.70
CA LEU A 192 -10.26 -10.04 8.12
C LEU A 192 -8.94 -10.76 8.43
N GLY A 193 -8.12 -11.05 7.42
CA GLY A 193 -6.84 -11.72 7.57
C GLY A 193 -5.87 -11.31 6.47
N ALA A 194 -5.67 -10.00 6.31
CA ALA A 194 -4.85 -9.45 5.23
C ALA A 194 -3.43 -10.02 5.26
N TYR A 195 -2.90 -10.34 4.08
CA TYR A 195 -1.56 -10.90 3.95
C TYR A 195 -0.47 -9.91 4.44
N ASP A 196 -0.62 -8.64 4.09
CA ASP A 196 0.37 -7.59 4.43
C ASP A 196 0.51 -7.40 5.95
N THR A 197 -0.53 -7.78 6.70
CA THR A 197 -0.59 -7.69 8.17
C THR A 197 -0.63 -9.06 8.84
N LEU A 198 -0.22 -10.13 8.15
CA LEU A 198 -0.42 -11.52 8.58
C LEU A 198 0.02 -11.75 10.03
N TYR A 199 1.13 -11.14 10.44
CA TYR A 199 1.68 -11.32 11.79
C TYR A 199 1.45 -10.14 12.73
N TRP A 200 0.65 -9.17 12.33
CA TRP A 200 0.50 -7.94 13.08
C TRP A 200 -0.61 -8.06 14.13
N PRO A 201 -0.53 -7.33 15.25
CA PRO A 201 -1.59 -7.35 16.25
C PRO A 201 -2.90 -6.78 15.70
N ASP A 202 -4.01 -7.47 15.97
CA ASP A 202 -5.35 -6.96 15.68
C ASP A 202 -5.74 -5.83 16.64
N LEU A 203 -6.35 -4.78 16.09
CA LEU A 203 -7.08 -3.74 16.83
C LEU A 203 -8.60 -3.92 16.72
N GLY A 204 -9.04 -4.77 15.80
CA GLY A 204 -10.42 -5.12 15.53
C GLY A 204 -10.58 -5.73 14.14
N PRO A 205 -11.80 -6.16 13.75
CA PRO A 205 -12.03 -6.76 12.44
C PRO A 205 -11.61 -5.82 11.29
N ALA A 206 -10.63 -6.25 10.49
CA ALA A 206 -10.00 -5.49 9.40
C ALA A 206 -9.30 -4.20 9.87
N VAL A 207 -8.81 -4.18 11.10
CA VAL A 207 -8.00 -3.07 11.66
C VAL A 207 -6.79 -3.64 12.38
N TYR A 208 -5.59 -3.28 11.91
CA TYR A 208 -4.32 -3.86 12.36
C TYR A 208 -3.42 -2.79 12.97
N ARG A 209 -2.56 -3.18 13.91
CA ARG A 209 -1.55 -2.31 14.50
C ARG A 209 -0.25 -2.42 13.71
N ILE A 210 0.22 -1.31 13.17
CA ILE A 210 1.56 -1.22 12.58
C ILE A 210 2.58 -1.45 13.71
N PRO A 211 3.38 -2.53 13.66
CA PRO A 211 4.37 -2.81 14.68
C PRO A 211 5.48 -1.74 14.67
N THR A 212 6.23 -1.63 15.77
CA THR A 212 7.46 -0.84 15.74
C THR A 212 8.43 -1.50 14.76
N PRO A 213 9.01 -0.73 13.81
CA PRO A 213 9.94 -1.28 12.83
C PRO A 213 11.08 -2.04 13.48
N ARG A 214 11.51 -3.14 12.85
CA ARG A 214 12.72 -3.87 13.24
C ARG A 214 13.68 -3.88 12.07
N ARG A 215 14.98 -3.76 12.35
CA ARG A 215 16.00 -3.96 11.31
C ARG A 215 16.05 -5.45 10.95
N GLY A 216 15.91 -5.74 9.66
CA GLY A 216 16.02 -7.07 9.08
C GLY A 216 16.62 -6.96 7.68
N ASP A 217 16.96 -8.10 7.06
CA ASP A 217 17.36 -8.11 5.65
C ASP A 217 16.17 -7.74 4.74
N LEU A 218 16.46 -7.36 3.49
CA LEU A 218 15.44 -6.91 2.54
C LEU A 218 14.35 -7.98 2.30
N THR A 219 14.69 -9.27 2.37
CA THR A 219 13.68 -10.30 2.17
C THR A 219 12.73 -10.39 3.36
N ALA A 220 13.26 -10.46 4.58
CA ALA A 220 12.48 -10.46 5.82
C ALA A 220 11.62 -9.19 5.93
N ALA A 221 12.19 -8.04 5.53
CA ALA A 221 11.52 -6.77 5.42
C ALA A 221 10.27 -6.83 4.51
N ILE A 222 10.42 -7.42 3.32
CA ILE A 222 9.36 -7.53 2.33
C ILE A 222 8.29 -8.52 2.76
N THR A 223 8.71 -9.70 3.25
CA THR A 223 7.78 -10.78 3.58
C THR A 223 6.96 -10.50 4.85
N GLU A 224 7.46 -9.63 5.73
CA GLU A 224 6.82 -9.34 7.02
C GLU A 224 6.26 -7.93 7.14
N ALA A 225 6.45 -7.10 6.10
CA ALA A 225 6.21 -5.65 6.15
C ALA A 225 6.86 -5.00 7.41
N ALA A 226 8.02 -5.54 7.83
CA ALA A 226 8.62 -5.24 9.13
C ALA A 226 9.68 -4.12 9.09
N VAL A 227 9.96 -3.57 7.91
CA VAL A 227 10.90 -2.45 7.73
C VAL A 227 10.33 -1.13 8.20
N ASP A 228 11.26 -0.21 8.48
CA ASP A 228 10.92 1.17 8.71
C ASP A 228 10.23 1.75 7.47
N SER A 229 9.29 2.64 7.73
CA SER A 229 8.40 3.24 6.73
C SER A 229 8.12 4.67 7.12
N THR A 230 7.85 5.50 6.11
CA THR A 230 7.38 6.87 6.32
C THR A 230 6.12 6.93 7.20
N TRP A 231 5.38 5.82 7.34
CA TRP A 231 4.22 5.71 8.23
C TRP A 231 4.58 5.88 9.72
N CYS A 232 5.76 5.40 10.13
CA CYS A 232 6.22 5.44 11.51
C CYS A 232 7.04 6.70 11.84
N HIS A 233 7.62 7.35 10.83
CA HIS A 233 8.45 8.54 11.01
C HIS A 233 7.79 9.68 11.83
N PRO A 234 6.53 10.08 11.59
CA PRO A 234 5.94 11.18 12.33
C PRO A 234 5.45 10.80 13.74
N ARG A 235 5.58 9.52 14.16
CA ARG A 235 5.22 9.09 15.54
C ARG A 235 5.93 9.92 16.61
N ARG A 236 7.13 10.43 16.32
CA ARG A 236 7.91 11.31 17.21
C ARG A 236 7.22 12.62 17.57
N TYR A 237 6.23 13.06 16.80
CA TYR A 237 5.39 14.23 17.10
C TYR A 237 4.06 13.87 17.76
N GLY A 238 3.85 12.60 18.12
CA GLY A 238 2.55 12.09 18.58
C GLY A 238 1.53 11.89 17.44
N THR A 239 1.97 11.93 16.18
CA THR A 239 1.12 11.72 15.00
C THR A 239 0.50 10.32 15.02
N VAL A 240 -0.82 10.26 14.81
CA VAL A 240 -1.49 9.02 14.44
C VAL A 240 -1.40 8.85 12.93
N THR A 241 -0.88 7.71 12.49
CA THR A 241 -0.87 7.33 11.07
C THR A 241 -1.92 6.27 10.83
N ALA A 242 -2.71 6.43 9.77
CA ALA A 242 -3.64 5.45 9.25
C ALA A 242 -3.33 5.12 7.78
N VAL A 243 -3.01 3.87 7.50
CA VAL A 243 -2.91 3.33 6.13
C VAL A 243 -4.30 2.82 5.76
N VAL A 244 -4.90 3.35 4.70
CA VAL A 244 -6.28 3.06 4.32
C VAL A 244 -6.32 2.30 3.02
N GLU A 245 -6.63 1.01 3.11
CA GLU A 245 -6.61 0.07 2.00
C GLU A 245 -7.99 -0.08 1.37
N ALA A 246 -8.10 0.26 0.08
CA ALA A 246 -9.34 0.18 -0.70
C ALA A 246 -9.22 -0.83 -1.85
N PRO A 247 -10.10 -1.84 -1.94
CA PRO A 247 -10.01 -2.85 -2.98
C PRO A 247 -10.51 -2.33 -4.34
N MET A 248 -9.75 -2.64 -5.39
CA MET A 248 -10.16 -2.45 -6.78
C MET A 248 -11.15 -3.53 -7.22
N TRP A 249 -10.81 -4.80 -6.97
CA TRP A 249 -11.69 -5.95 -7.14
C TRP A 249 -12.03 -6.56 -5.78
N GLY A 250 -13.32 -6.59 -5.44
CA GLY A 250 -13.82 -7.18 -4.21
C GLY A 250 -13.90 -8.69 -4.26
N VAL A 251 -13.51 -9.36 -3.18
CA VAL A 251 -13.72 -10.81 -2.96
C VAL A 251 -14.46 -11.01 -1.66
N ALA A 252 -15.68 -11.55 -1.69
CA ALA A 252 -16.51 -11.67 -0.49
C ALA A 252 -15.90 -12.61 0.57
N ALA A 253 -15.18 -13.65 0.15
CA ALA A 253 -14.62 -14.67 1.03
C ALA A 253 -13.52 -14.16 1.98
N VAL A 254 -12.91 -13.00 1.70
CA VAL A 254 -11.95 -12.36 2.62
C VAL A 254 -12.61 -11.82 3.91
N ALA A 255 -13.95 -11.79 3.95
CA ALA A 255 -14.72 -11.42 5.13
C ALA A 255 -15.15 -12.64 5.99
N ASP A 256 -14.71 -13.85 5.64
CA ASP A 256 -15.09 -15.08 6.34
C ASP A 256 -14.15 -15.39 7.53
N GLY A 257 -14.55 -14.96 8.72
CA GLY A 257 -13.80 -15.19 9.96
C GLY A 257 -13.89 -16.61 10.53
N ARG A 258 -14.59 -17.56 9.88
CA ARG A 258 -14.79 -18.90 10.43
C ARG A 258 -13.50 -19.75 10.36
N PRO A 259 -13.34 -20.74 11.26
CA PRO A 259 -12.26 -21.73 11.14
C PRO A 259 -12.30 -22.43 9.77
N PRO A 260 -11.16 -22.67 9.13
CA PRO A 260 -11.10 -23.35 7.85
C PRO A 260 -11.41 -24.84 7.99
N ALA A 261 -12.06 -25.43 6.98
CA ALA A 261 -12.36 -26.86 6.95
C ALA A 261 -11.11 -27.74 6.75
N ASP A 262 -10.19 -27.30 5.89
CA ASP A 262 -8.90 -27.96 5.62
C ASP A 262 -7.81 -26.90 5.47
N ARG A 263 -7.20 -26.51 6.60
CA ARG A 263 -6.14 -25.49 6.61
C ARG A 263 -4.95 -25.94 5.77
N ASP A 264 -4.44 -27.13 6.04
CA ASP A 264 -3.16 -27.59 5.49
C ASP A 264 -3.28 -27.95 4.02
N GLY A 265 -4.42 -28.49 3.56
CA GLY A 265 -4.67 -28.71 2.15
C GLY A 265 -4.69 -27.42 1.34
N VAL A 266 -5.30 -26.35 1.88
CA VAL A 266 -5.31 -25.04 1.21
C VAL A 266 -3.90 -24.42 1.18
N LEU A 267 -3.16 -24.47 2.28
CA LEU A 267 -1.79 -23.97 2.34
C LEU A 267 -0.88 -24.68 1.33
N ARG A 268 -0.91 -26.02 1.29
CA ARG A 268 -0.18 -26.82 0.29
C ARG A 268 -0.54 -26.42 -1.15
N ALA A 269 -1.82 -26.19 -1.42
CA ALA A 269 -2.27 -25.76 -2.73
C ALA A 269 -1.76 -24.36 -3.11
N VAL A 270 -1.81 -23.39 -2.19
CA VAL A 270 -1.33 -22.02 -2.41
C VAL A 270 0.19 -22.02 -2.61
N SER A 271 0.95 -22.68 -1.75
CA SER A 271 2.41 -22.81 -1.88
C SER A 271 2.81 -23.52 -3.17
N GLY A 272 2.16 -24.63 -3.50
CA GLY A 272 2.39 -25.36 -4.74
C GLY A 272 2.16 -24.51 -5.99
N ALA A 273 1.05 -23.76 -6.02
CA ALA A 273 0.73 -22.83 -7.10
C ALA A 273 1.79 -21.72 -7.22
N LEU A 274 2.18 -21.08 -6.11
CA LEU A 274 3.19 -20.03 -6.11
C LEU A 274 4.55 -20.55 -6.62
N ARG A 275 5.01 -21.72 -6.19
CA ARG A 275 6.25 -22.33 -6.71
C ARG A 275 6.15 -22.66 -8.19
N HIS A 276 5.00 -23.12 -8.66
CA HIS A 276 4.77 -23.44 -10.06
C HIS A 276 4.85 -22.19 -10.94
N ASP A 277 4.12 -21.14 -10.57
CA ASP A 277 4.06 -19.88 -11.31
C ASP A 277 5.42 -19.17 -11.32
N THR A 278 6.11 -19.14 -10.17
CA THR A 278 7.46 -18.59 -10.05
C THR A 278 8.45 -19.28 -10.99
N ARG A 279 8.40 -20.61 -11.10
CA ARG A 279 9.24 -21.37 -12.04
C ARG A 279 8.93 -21.05 -13.50
N ARG A 280 7.66 -20.87 -13.86
CA ARG A 280 7.27 -20.45 -15.23
C ARG A 280 7.83 -19.06 -15.54
N LEU A 281 7.64 -18.11 -14.63
CA LEU A 281 8.08 -16.73 -14.80
C LEU A 281 9.61 -16.59 -14.86
N HIS A 282 10.37 -17.39 -14.09
CA HIS A 282 11.83 -17.44 -14.22
C HIS A 282 12.29 -17.86 -15.62
N ARG A 283 11.62 -18.84 -16.24
CA ARG A 283 11.96 -19.28 -17.61
C ARG A 283 11.65 -18.19 -18.64
N VAL A 284 10.55 -17.45 -18.47
CA VAL A 284 10.24 -16.29 -19.31
C VAL A 284 11.31 -15.22 -19.15
N LEU A 285 11.62 -14.82 -17.91
CA LEU A 285 12.64 -13.81 -17.63
C LEU A 285 14.02 -14.21 -18.20
N ALA A 286 14.43 -15.47 -18.09
CA ALA A 286 15.71 -15.95 -18.61
C ALA A 286 15.83 -15.76 -20.14
N ARG A 287 14.72 -15.90 -20.88
CA ARG A 287 14.69 -15.63 -22.33
C ARG A 287 14.62 -14.14 -22.64
N VAL A 288 13.93 -13.36 -21.83
CA VAL A 288 13.75 -11.91 -22.04
C VAL A 288 15.02 -11.13 -21.71
N ARG A 289 15.66 -11.41 -20.57
CA ARG A 289 16.75 -10.63 -19.98
C ARG A 289 17.92 -10.32 -20.95
N PRO A 290 18.44 -11.27 -21.77
CA PRO A 290 19.53 -10.99 -22.69
C PRO A 290 19.23 -9.86 -23.70
N HIS A 291 17.95 -9.68 -24.07
CA HIS A 291 17.55 -8.65 -25.03
C HIS A 291 17.46 -7.24 -24.44
N PHE A 292 17.53 -7.12 -23.11
CA PHE A 292 17.47 -5.83 -22.40
C PHE A 292 18.82 -5.44 -21.78
N ALA A 293 19.87 -6.23 -21.99
CA ALA A 293 21.22 -5.87 -21.59
C ALA A 293 21.67 -4.61 -22.33
N GLY A 294 22.07 -3.57 -21.58
CA GLY A 294 22.53 -2.29 -22.15
C GLY A 294 21.44 -1.34 -22.64
N VAL A 295 20.15 -1.72 -22.54
CA VAL A 295 19.03 -0.80 -22.85
C VAL A 295 18.89 0.22 -21.72
N PRO A 296 19.01 1.54 -21.99
CA PRO A 296 18.89 2.57 -20.96
C PRO A 296 17.55 2.47 -20.20
N GLY A 297 17.62 2.48 -18.87
CA GLY A 297 16.44 2.42 -18.01
C GLY A 297 15.78 1.03 -17.88
N ALA A 298 16.25 0.01 -18.61
CA ALA A 298 15.70 -1.35 -18.48
C ALA A 298 15.94 -1.95 -17.09
N ALA A 299 17.01 -1.55 -16.40
CA ALA A 299 17.26 -1.97 -15.02
C ALA A 299 16.10 -1.60 -14.07
N HIS A 300 15.54 -0.39 -14.18
CA HIS A 300 14.40 0.05 -13.37
C HIS A 300 13.11 -0.71 -13.69
N LEU A 301 12.97 -1.22 -14.92
CA LEU A 301 11.83 -2.04 -15.34
C LEU A 301 11.98 -3.51 -14.91
N LEU A 302 13.21 -4.01 -14.86
CA LEU A 302 13.53 -5.37 -14.45
C LEU A 302 13.58 -5.52 -12.92
N ALA A 303 13.98 -4.48 -12.19
CA ALA A 303 14.05 -4.48 -10.73
C ALA A 303 12.80 -5.05 -10.04
N PRO A 304 11.55 -4.60 -10.33
CA PRO A 304 10.38 -5.18 -9.69
C PRO A 304 10.12 -6.65 -10.07
N VAL A 305 10.56 -7.09 -11.27
CA VAL A 305 10.46 -8.51 -11.67
C VAL A 305 11.43 -9.35 -10.83
N ASP A 306 12.66 -8.88 -10.66
CA ASP A 306 13.68 -9.54 -9.83
C ASP A 306 13.26 -9.59 -8.37
N ASP A 307 12.76 -8.48 -7.84
CA ASP A 307 12.23 -8.38 -6.48
C ASP A 307 11.14 -9.42 -6.20
N TYR A 308 10.14 -9.55 -7.08
CA TYR A 308 9.09 -10.55 -6.90
C TYR A 308 9.62 -11.98 -7.00
N LEU A 309 10.46 -12.27 -7.99
CA LEU A 309 11.01 -13.62 -8.17
C LEU A 309 11.98 -14.02 -7.06
N LEU A 310 12.63 -13.05 -6.41
CA LEU A 310 13.47 -13.27 -5.24
C LEU A 310 12.64 -13.74 -4.03
N VAL A 311 11.48 -13.13 -3.77
CA VAL A 311 10.70 -13.39 -2.55
C VAL A 311 9.73 -14.55 -2.66
N CYS A 312 9.20 -14.84 -3.85
CA CYS A 312 8.16 -15.86 -4.04
C CYS A 312 8.54 -17.27 -3.54
N PRO A 313 9.77 -17.79 -3.77
CA PRO A 313 10.14 -19.11 -3.26
C PRO A 313 10.08 -19.20 -1.74
N ARG A 314 10.67 -18.22 -1.04
CA ARG A 314 10.67 -18.17 0.43
C ARG A 314 9.27 -18.02 1.01
N LEU A 315 8.39 -17.26 0.35
CA LEU A 315 6.98 -17.17 0.74
C LEU A 315 6.26 -18.50 0.59
N ALA A 316 6.47 -19.20 -0.53
CA ALA A 316 5.85 -20.49 -0.73
C ALA A 316 6.31 -21.52 0.33
N ASP A 317 7.58 -21.50 0.70
CA ASP A 317 8.12 -22.35 1.76
C ASP A 317 7.56 -21.97 3.14
N ALA A 318 7.48 -20.67 3.46
CA ALA A 318 6.91 -20.18 4.72
C ALA A 318 5.41 -20.50 4.89
N TRP A 319 4.67 -20.70 3.80
CA TRP A 319 3.26 -21.06 3.85
C TRP A 319 3.02 -22.57 3.81
N ASP A 320 3.99 -23.38 3.42
CA ASP A 320 3.82 -24.81 3.21
C ASP A 320 3.98 -25.58 4.54
N PRO A 321 2.94 -26.28 5.04
CA PRO A 321 3.04 -27.02 6.29
C PRO A 321 4.03 -28.20 6.23
N ASP A 322 4.42 -28.65 5.03
CA ASP A 322 5.35 -29.76 4.85
C ASP A 322 6.81 -29.30 4.71
N THR A 323 7.07 -27.98 4.80
CA THR A 323 8.40 -27.39 4.62
C THR A 323 8.87 -26.68 5.88
N GLU A 324 10.12 -26.90 6.27
CA GLU A 324 10.81 -26.03 7.23
C GLU A 324 11.45 -24.87 6.46
N ASP A 325 10.93 -23.66 6.64
CA ASP A 325 11.42 -22.44 6.00
C ASP A 325 12.70 -21.86 6.66
N GLY A 326 13.19 -22.53 7.72
CA GLY A 326 14.35 -22.13 8.51
C GLY A 326 14.15 -20.85 9.33
N SER A 327 12.96 -20.24 9.33
CA SER A 327 12.67 -19.03 10.10
C SER A 327 12.35 -19.31 11.58
N GLY A 328 11.94 -20.54 11.88
CA GLY A 328 11.46 -20.95 13.20
C GLY A 328 10.15 -20.27 13.60
N ARG A 329 9.47 -19.59 12.68
CA ARG A 329 8.23 -18.84 12.91
C ARG A 329 7.04 -19.60 12.35
N SER A 330 6.08 -19.93 13.21
CA SER A 330 4.82 -20.53 12.77
C SER A 330 3.87 -19.47 12.21
N LEU A 331 3.05 -19.87 11.22
CA LEU A 331 1.88 -19.10 10.81
C LEU A 331 0.97 -18.85 12.03
N PRO A 332 0.33 -17.66 12.12
CA PRO A 332 -0.63 -17.37 13.17
C PRO A 332 -1.86 -18.29 13.06
N PRO A 333 -2.74 -18.33 14.07
CA PRO A 333 -4.05 -18.98 13.94
C PRO A 333 -4.81 -18.46 12.71
N MET A 334 -5.11 -19.35 11.76
CA MET A 334 -5.71 -18.98 10.47
C MET A 334 -7.22 -19.19 10.47
N SER A 335 -7.95 -18.19 9.96
CA SER A 335 -9.36 -18.32 9.54
C SER A 335 -9.46 -18.56 8.03
N THR A 336 -10.67 -18.83 7.54
CA THR A 336 -10.94 -18.91 6.09
C THR A 336 -10.48 -17.64 5.36
N ALA A 337 -10.73 -16.46 5.93
CA ALA A 337 -10.28 -15.19 5.38
C ALA A 337 -8.75 -15.13 5.16
N HIS A 338 -7.96 -15.62 6.11
CA HIS A 338 -6.51 -15.65 5.99
C HIS A 338 -6.06 -16.55 4.83
N LEU A 339 -6.64 -17.74 4.69
CA LEU A 339 -6.30 -18.66 3.62
C LEU A 339 -6.68 -18.11 2.23
N VAL A 340 -7.83 -17.42 2.15
CA VAL A 340 -8.23 -16.71 0.93
C VAL A 340 -7.24 -15.59 0.62
N ALA A 341 -6.85 -14.77 1.60
CA ALA A 341 -5.90 -13.69 1.42
C ALA A 341 -4.53 -14.19 0.93
N LEU A 342 -4.01 -15.30 1.49
CA LEU A 342 -2.77 -15.93 1.01
C LEU A 342 -2.88 -16.41 -0.44
N ARG A 343 -4.01 -17.05 -0.82
CA ARG A 343 -4.27 -17.43 -2.21
C ARG A 343 -4.26 -16.20 -3.12
N LEU A 344 -4.95 -15.13 -2.73
CA LEU A 344 -5.01 -13.89 -3.50
C LEU A 344 -3.63 -13.25 -3.64
N ALA A 345 -2.82 -13.23 -2.57
CA ALA A 345 -1.46 -12.70 -2.56
C ALA A 345 -0.50 -13.50 -3.46
N GLY A 346 -0.51 -14.84 -3.38
CA GLY A 346 0.31 -15.68 -4.25
C GLY A 346 0.01 -15.47 -5.73
N ARG A 347 -1.28 -15.39 -6.10
CA ARG A 347 -1.70 -15.04 -7.46
C ARG A 347 -1.32 -13.62 -7.86
N ARG A 348 -1.35 -12.69 -6.91
CA ARG A 348 -1.05 -11.27 -7.15
C ARG A 348 0.40 -11.12 -7.57
N LEU A 349 1.31 -11.78 -6.86
CA LEU A 349 2.74 -11.80 -7.19
C LEU A 349 2.95 -12.33 -8.61
N ALA A 350 2.40 -13.50 -8.94
CA ALA A 350 2.54 -14.08 -10.28
C ALA A 350 1.97 -13.18 -11.39
N LEU A 351 0.76 -12.64 -11.20
CA LEU A 351 0.09 -11.80 -12.20
C LEU A 351 0.81 -10.45 -12.39
N ARG A 352 1.29 -9.84 -11.30
CA ARG A 352 2.08 -8.60 -11.36
C ARG A 352 3.40 -8.83 -12.10
N THR A 353 4.10 -9.93 -11.83
CA THR A 353 5.35 -10.27 -12.53
C THR A 353 5.10 -10.52 -14.02
N ALA A 354 4.03 -11.25 -14.38
CA ALA A 354 3.64 -11.44 -15.78
C ALA A 354 3.31 -10.11 -16.46
N GLY A 355 2.57 -9.23 -15.78
CA GLY A 355 2.21 -7.90 -16.26
C GLY A 355 3.41 -6.99 -16.51
N LEU A 356 4.39 -6.99 -15.58
CA LEU A 356 5.64 -6.25 -15.74
C LEU A 356 6.46 -6.75 -16.94
N LEU A 357 6.61 -8.07 -17.09
CA LEU A 357 7.29 -8.67 -18.24
C LEU A 357 6.56 -8.36 -19.56
N HIS A 358 5.23 -8.44 -19.55
CA HIS A 358 4.40 -8.10 -20.70
C HIS A 358 4.60 -6.63 -21.11
N GLN A 359 4.54 -5.71 -20.14
CA GLN A 359 4.74 -4.30 -20.37
C GLN A 359 6.17 -3.98 -20.85
N LEU A 360 7.19 -4.65 -20.30
CA LEU A 360 8.59 -4.53 -20.71
C LEU A 360 8.76 -4.88 -22.18
N VAL A 361 8.27 -6.05 -22.61
CA VAL A 361 8.38 -6.52 -24.00
C VAL A 361 7.56 -5.65 -24.95
N THR A 362 6.32 -5.32 -24.57
CA THR A 362 5.44 -4.47 -25.39
C THR A 362 6.06 -3.09 -25.62
N ARG A 363 6.62 -2.46 -24.59
CA ARG A 363 7.25 -1.13 -24.72
C ARG A 363 8.55 -1.12 -25.50
N ALA A 364 9.24 -2.25 -25.60
CA ALA A 364 10.41 -2.39 -26.46
C ALA A 364 10.05 -2.34 -27.96
N GLY A 365 8.76 -2.52 -28.31
CA GLY A 365 8.27 -2.48 -29.69
C GLY A 365 8.60 -3.73 -30.52
N ALA A 366 9.27 -4.71 -29.94
CA ALA A 366 9.59 -6.00 -30.55
C ALA A 366 9.57 -7.11 -29.49
N ASP A 367 9.18 -8.32 -29.89
CA ASP A 367 9.23 -9.53 -29.07
C ASP A 367 10.29 -10.51 -29.60
N PRO A 368 11.59 -10.22 -29.42
CA PRO A 368 12.66 -11.06 -29.96
C PRO A 368 12.71 -12.46 -29.32
N ALA A 369 12.12 -12.63 -28.13
CA ALA A 369 12.07 -13.89 -27.41
C ALA A 369 10.79 -14.70 -27.67
N GLY A 370 9.83 -14.15 -28.42
CA GLY A 370 8.53 -14.78 -28.72
C GLY A 370 7.71 -15.11 -27.46
N VAL A 371 7.82 -14.29 -26.41
CA VAL A 371 7.22 -14.57 -25.10
C VAL A 371 5.82 -13.99 -24.90
N LEU A 372 5.37 -13.05 -25.74
CA LEU A 372 4.06 -12.40 -25.57
C LEU A 372 2.90 -13.40 -25.54
N PRO A 373 2.80 -14.40 -26.45
CA PRO A 373 1.70 -15.38 -26.38
C PRO A 373 1.71 -16.27 -25.13
N GLU A 374 2.89 -16.47 -24.51
CA GLU A 374 2.98 -17.20 -23.24
C GLU A 374 2.59 -16.31 -22.06
N LEU A 375 3.02 -15.04 -22.07
CA LEU A 375 2.62 -14.04 -21.07
C LEU A 375 1.12 -13.75 -21.12
N ASP A 376 0.53 -13.67 -22.31
CA ASP A 376 -0.92 -13.50 -22.49
C ASP A 376 -1.69 -14.65 -21.85
N ARG A 377 -1.26 -15.90 -22.09
CA ARG A 377 -1.88 -17.07 -21.46
C ARG A 377 -1.73 -17.06 -19.94
N LEU A 378 -0.55 -16.73 -19.42
CA LEU A 378 -0.33 -16.58 -17.98
C LEU A 378 -1.26 -15.53 -17.35
N VAL A 379 -1.41 -14.38 -18.02
CA VAL A 379 -2.30 -13.31 -17.58
C VAL A 379 -3.75 -13.77 -17.63
N ASP A 380 -4.19 -14.38 -18.72
CA ASP A 380 -5.58 -14.81 -18.89
C ASP A 380 -5.96 -15.93 -17.92
N GLU A 381 -5.07 -16.90 -17.67
CA GLU A 381 -5.20 -17.93 -16.63
C GLU A 381 -5.37 -17.30 -15.25
N GLY A 382 -4.49 -16.36 -14.87
CA GLY A 382 -4.55 -15.67 -13.58
C GLY A 382 -5.81 -14.81 -13.43
N CYS A 383 -6.23 -14.11 -14.49
CA CYS A 383 -7.45 -13.33 -14.51
C CYS A 383 -8.70 -14.20 -14.37
N ALA A 384 -8.73 -15.35 -15.04
CA ALA A 384 -9.81 -16.32 -14.92
C ALA A 384 -9.87 -16.93 -13.50
N ASP A 385 -8.74 -17.25 -12.88
CA ASP A 385 -8.73 -17.74 -11.48
C ASP A 385 -9.25 -16.70 -10.48
N TYR A 386 -8.92 -15.41 -10.66
CA TYR A 386 -9.52 -14.36 -9.84
C TYR A 386 -11.02 -14.22 -10.06
N ARG A 387 -11.45 -14.14 -11.32
CA ARG A 387 -12.86 -13.93 -11.66
C ARG A 387 -13.72 -15.12 -11.26
N ASP A 388 -13.32 -16.32 -11.66
CA ASP A 388 -14.14 -17.52 -11.59
C ASP A 388 -13.83 -18.31 -10.31
N GLY A 389 -12.55 -18.42 -9.94
CA GLY A 389 -12.09 -19.16 -8.76
C GLY A 389 -12.20 -18.41 -7.43
N CYS A 390 -12.24 -17.06 -7.47
CA CYS A 390 -12.38 -16.22 -6.28
C CYS A 390 -13.62 -15.30 -6.32
N SER A 391 -14.41 -15.32 -7.40
CA SER A 391 -15.55 -14.41 -7.58
C SER A 391 -15.18 -12.92 -7.45
N ALA A 392 -13.97 -12.56 -7.91
CA ALA A 392 -13.49 -11.19 -7.89
C ALA A 392 -14.34 -10.30 -8.81
N HIS A 393 -14.83 -9.17 -8.30
CA HIS A 393 -15.69 -8.26 -9.05
C HIS A 393 -15.23 -6.81 -8.91
N TRP A 394 -15.32 -6.03 -9.98
CA TRP A 394 -14.90 -4.63 -9.97
C TRP A 394 -15.76 -3.79 -9.02
N ILE A 395 -15.11 -3.04 -8.14
CA ILE A 395 -15.77 -2.04 -7.30
C ILE A 395 -15.69 -0.70 -8.04
N PRO A 396 -16.81 -0.02 -8.34
CA PRO A 396 -16.76 1.28 -9.02
C PRO A 396 -15.86 2.27 -8.28
N ILE A 397 -15.03 3.03 -9.02
CA ILE A 397 -14.09 4.01 -8.46
C ILE A 397 -14.78 4.96 -7.47
N ALA A 398 -16.00 5.41 -7.76
CA ALA A 398 -16.77 6.27 -6.87
C ALA A 398 -17.01 5.64 -5.48
N ARG A 399 -17.19 4.31 -5.40
CA ARG A 399 -17.34 3.59 -4.13
C ARG A 399 -15.99 3.43 -3.42
N GLN A 400 -14.91 3.15 -4.16
CA GLN A 400 -13.56 3.10 -3.59
C GLN A 400 -13.16 4.44 -2.98
N VAL A 401 -13.40 5.55 -3.70
CA VAL A 401 -13.16 6.93 -3.25
C VAL A 401 -14.00 7.27 -2.02
N GLU A 402 -15.30 6.98 -2.05
CA GLU A 402 -16.18 7.27 -0.92
C GLU A 402 -15.84 6.42 0.32
N TYR A 403 -15.35 5.19 0.13
CA TYR A 403 -14.83 4.35 1.22
C TYR A 403 -13.63 5.00 1.89
N GLN A 404 -12.56 5.31 1.13
CA GLN A 404 -11.37 5.95 1.70
C GLN A 404 -11.72 7.28 2.35
N THR A 405 -12.55 8.10 1.69
CA THR A 405 -13.00 9.39 2.23
C THR A 405 -13.65 9.23 3.60
N ARG A 406 -14.60 8.29 3.74
CA ARG A 406 -15.30 8.06 5.03
C ARG A 406 -14.37 7.52 6.11
N VAL A 407 -13.45 6.63 5.75
CA VAL A 407 -12.47 6.09 6.69
C VAL A 407 -11.51 7.18 7.18
N VAL A 408 -11.00 8.03 6.28
CA VAL A 408 -10.14 9.17 6.65
C VAL A 408 -10.88 10.15 7.56
N LEU A 409 -12.13 10.50 7.24
CA LEU A 409 -12.93 11.39 8.09
C LEU A 409 -13.19 10.76 9.48
N ALA A 410 -13.44 9.45 9.54
CA ALA A 410 -13.58 8.72 10.79
C ALA A 410 -12.27 8.75 11.61
N ALA A 411 -11.13 8.52 10.97
CA ALA A 411 -9.81 8.59 11.62
C ALA A 411 -9.51 10.01 12.12
N PHE A 412 -9.85 11.04 11.33
CA PHE A 412 -9.71 12.44 11.70
C PHE A 412 -10.53 12.82 12.94
N GLU A 413 -11.81 12.45 12.99
CA GLU A 413 -12.66 12.70 14.15
C GLU A 413 -12.13 12.02 15.42
N LEU A 414 -11.66 10.77 15.30
CA LEU A 414 -11.18 9.98 16.44
C LEU A 414 -9.80 10.44 16.91
N ALA A 415 -8.86 10.69 16.00
CA ALA A 415 -7.55 11.23 16.32
C ALA A 415 -7.66 12.65 16.90
N GLY A 416 -8.60 13.45 16.39
CA GLY A 416 -8.84 14.81 16.84
C GLY A 416 -9.26 14.92 18.32
N ARG A 417 -9.88 13.87 18.86
CA ARG A 417 -10.33 13.76 20.27
C ARG A 417 -9.28 13.21 21.22
N ARG A 418 -8.17 12.69 20.70
CA ARG A 418 -7.12 12.17 21.57
C ARG A 418 -6.47 13.33 22.31
N PRO A 419 -6.27 13.20 23.64
CA PRO A 419 -5.48 14.18 24.35
C PRO A 419 -4.12 14.27 23.66
N THR A 420 -3.69 15.48 23.32
CA THR A 420 -2.29 15.71 22.97
C THR A 420 -1.49 15.12 24.12
N ALA A 421 -0.51 14.27 23.83
CA ALA A 421 0.41 13.82 24.84
C ALA A 421 1.20 15.06 25.27
N GLY A 422 0.65 15.85 26.20
CA GLY A 422 1.40 16.79 26.99
C GLY A 422 2.54 15.99 27.61
N SER A 423 3.75 16.48 27.45
CA SER A 423 4.99 16.01 28.08
C SER A 423 4.74 15.27 29.39
N ARG A 424 4.51 13.96 29.33
CA ARG A 424 4.49 13.10 30.50
C ARG A 424 5.94 12.73 30.75
N SER A 425 6.63 13.60 31.49
CA SER A 425 7.76 13.17 32.29
C SER A 425 7.25 12.11 33.28
N GLY A 426 7.67 10.86 33.10
CA GLY A 426 7.37 9.78 34.04
C GLY A 426 6.51 8.69 33.43
N ASP A 427 7.12 7.82 32.63
CA ASP A 427 6.68 6.44 32.49
C ASP A 427 7.68 5.58 33.29
N PRO A 428 7.24 4.80 34.31
CA PRO A 428 8.13 3.95 35.09
C PRO A 428 8.45 2.67 34.29
N GLY A 429 9.29 2.83 33.26
CA GLY A 429 9.77 1.73 32.43
C GLY A 429 11.22 1.89 31.97
N TRP A 430 11.90 2.95 32.40
CA TRP A 430 13.32 3.17 32.15
C TRP A 430 14.13 2.61 33.32
N ASN A 431 14.42 1.31 33.25
CA ASN A 431 15.43 0.69 34.10
C ASN A 431 16.76 0.80 33.34
N PRO A 432 17.68 1.72 33.70
CA PRO A 432 19.02 1.69 33.12
C PRO A 432 19.69 0.44 33.66
N GLY A 433 19.90 -0.54 32.79
CA GLY A 433 20.59 -1.78 33.12
C GLY A 433 21.86 -1.48 33.90
N ALA A 434 21.95 -2.10 35.08
CA ALA A 434 23.06 -1.97 35.99
C ALA A 434 24.40 -2.15 35.26
N ALA A 435 25.32 -1.22 35.53
CA ALA A 435 26.70 -1.29 35.10
C ALA A 435 27.31 -2.63 35.52
N VAL A 436 27.80 -3.39 34.54
CA VAL A 436 28.70 -4.53 34.78
C VAL A 436 30.10 -3.95 35.00
N PRO A 437 30.75 -4.15 36.16
CA PRO A 437 32.12 -3.72 36.34
C PRO A 437 33.07 -4.63 35.56
N LEU A 438 33.92 -4.02 34.74
CA LEU A 438 35.19 -4.60 34.32
C LEU A 438 36.09 -4.82 35.56
N HIS A 439 36.55 -6.05 35.79
CA HIS A 439 37.96 -6.35 36.05
C HIS A 439 38.23 -7.86 36.23
N ARG A 440 39.32 -8.31 35.56
CA ARG A 440 40.40 -9.25 35.95
C ARG A 440 39.97 -10.66 36.40
N ASP A 441 40.52 -11.75 35.87
CA ASP A 441 41.87 -12.03 35.36
C ASP A 441 41.90 -12.73 33.99
#